data_AF-Q8C8D9-F1
#
_entry.id   AF-Q8C8D9-F1
#
_cell.length_a   1.000
_cell.length_b   1.000
_cell.length_c   1.000
_cell.angle_alpha   90.00
_cell.angle_beta   90.00
_cell.angle_gamma   90.00
#
_symmetry.space_group_name_H-M   'P 1'
#
loop_
_entity.id
_entity.type
_entity.pdbx_description
1 polymer ?
#
loop_
_entity_poly.entity_id
_entity_poly.type
_entity_poly.pdbx_seq_one_letter_code
_entity_poly.pdbx_strand_id
1 'polypeptide(L)'
;MPQEQYSHHRSTMPSSEGPHIYKVGIYGWRKRCLYFFVLLLMILILVNLAMTIWILKVMNFTIGNALYFKSARNVTVNILNDQTKVLTQLVTGPKAVEAYGKRFEVKTVSGKLLFSADDSEVVVGAERLRVLGAEGTVFPKSIETPNVRADPFKELRV
;
A
#
# COMPACT_ATOMS: atom_id res chain seq x y z
N MET A 1 -1.46 -88.45 -58.62
CA MET A 1 -2.56 -87.75 -59.33
C MET A 1 -3.76 -87.68 -58.39
N PRO A 2 -4.65 -86.67 -58.43
CA PRO A 2 -4.63 -85.34 -59.09
C PRO A 2 -4.90 -84.17 -58.08
N GLN A 3 -4.47 -82.91 -58.32
CA GLN A 3 -5.17 -81.78 -58.99
C GLN A 3 -6.62 -81.53 -58.58
N GLU A 4 -6.94 -80.30 -58.14
CA GLU A 4 -7.96 -79.32 -58.61
C GLU A 4 -7.70 -78.00 -57.83
N GLN A 5 -7.28 -76.83 -58.36
CA GLN A 5 -7.68 -75.97 -59.47
C GLN A 5 -9.05 -75.27 -59.29
N TYR A 6 -9.00 -74.02 -58.75
CA TYR A 6 -9.79 -72.80 -59.03
C TYR A 6 -11.34 -72.89 -59.24
N SER A 7 -12.19 -71.97 -58.75
CA SER A 7 -12.23 -70.54 -59.13
C SER A 7 -13.46 -69.81 -58.53
N HIS A 8 -13.39 -68.45 -58.52
CA HIS A 8 -14.49 -67.46 -58.58
C HIS A 8 -15.34 -67.23 -57.29
N HIS A 9 -15.64 -66.01 -56.79
CA HIS A 9 -15.83 -64.70 -57.44
C HIS A 9 -16.04 -63.55 -56.41
N ARG A 10 -15.47 -62.35 -56.70
CA ARG A 10 -16.06 -60.97 -56.55
C ARG A 10 -16.48 -60.48 -55.14
N SER A 11 -16.20 -59.27 -54.63
CA SER A 11 -15.90 -57.94 -55.20
C SER A 11 -15.38 -56.98 -54.10
N THR A 12 -14.42 -56.13 -54.46
CA THR A 12 -14.26 -54.69 -54.09
C THR A 12 -14.74 -54.17 -52.73
N MET A 13 -13.80 -53.66 -51.90
CA MET A 13 -13.74 -52.25 -51.43
C MET A 13 -12.34 -51.94 -50.86
N PRO A 14 -11.70 -50.81 -51.22
CA PRO A 14 -10.49 -50.34 -50.55
C PRO A 14 -10.89 -49.39 -49.41
N SER A 15 -10.36 -49.58 -48.21
CA SER A 15 -10.38 -48.50 -47.21
C SER A 15 -9.09 -48.51 -46.41
N SER A 16 -8.23 -47.61 -46.86
CA SER A 16 -7.30 -46.78 -46.10
C SER A 16 -6.61 -47.42 -44.90
N GLU A 17 -5.34 -47.73 -45.12
CA GLU A 17 -4.33 -47.75 -44.08
C GLU A 17 -4.47 -46.54 -43.16
N GLY A 18 -4.60 -46.83 -41.89
CA GLY A 18 -4.54 -45.86 -40.82
C GLY A 18 -4.46 -46.61 -39.50
N PRO A 19 -3.35 -47.30 -39.19
CA PRO A 19 -3.10 -47.60 -37.80
C PRO A 19 -2.97 -46.24 -37.11
N HIS A 20 -3.86 -45.99 -36.15
CA HIS A 20 -3.76 -44.92 -35.18
C HIS A 20 -2.47 -45.09 -34.36
N ILE A 21 -1.32 -44.91 -35.01
CA ILE A 21 -0.02 -44.85 -34.35
C ILE A 21 0.14 -43.40 -33.94
N TYR A 22 -0.52 -43.08 -32.84
CA TYR A 22 0.00 -42.07 -31.93
C TYR A 22 1.40 -42.54 -31.54
N LYS A 23 2.42 -42.17 -32.33
CA LYS A 23 3.83 -42.18 -31.89
C LYS A 23 3.98 -41.09 -30.82
N VAL A 24 3.29 -41.27 -29.70
CA VAL A 24 3.52 -40.58 -28.42
C VAL A 24 4.35 -41.54 -27.57
N GLY A 25 5.42 -42.07 -28.16
CA GLY A 25 6.28 -43.04 -27.52
C GLY A 25 7.68 -42.84 -28.04
N ILE A 26 8.46 -42.01 -27.34
CA ILE A 26 9.95 -41.96 -27.27
C ILE A 26 10.43 -40.72 -26.47
N TYR A 27 9.57 -39.76 -26.12
CA TYR A 27 9.94 -38.65 -25.20
C TYR A 27 9.71 -38.95 -23.71
N GLY A 28 9.78 -40.23 -23.30
CA GLY A 28 9.21 -40.74 -22.05
C GLY A 28 9.93 -40.36 -20.74
N TRP A 29 11.23 -40.08 -20.75
CA TRP A 29 12.00 -39.83 -19.51
C TRP A 29 12.32 -38.35 -19.31
N ARG A 30 12.66 -37.63 -20.39
CA ARG A 30 12.96 -36.19 -20.34
C ARG A 30 11.71 -35.36 -20.02
N LYS A 31 10.53 -35.73 -20.54
CA LYS A 31 9.27 -35.06 -20.18
C LYS A 31 8.89 -35.32 -18.72
N ARG A 32 9.09 -36.54 -18.20
CA ARG A 32 8.86 -36.85 -16.77
C ARG A 32 9.78 -36.06 -15.85
N CYS A 33 11.05 -35.90 -16.23
CA CYS A 33 11.99 -35.03 -15.52
C CYS A 33 11.54 -33.56 -15.58
N LEU A 34 11.09 -33.09 -16.75
CA LEU A 34 10.53 -31.73 -16.90
C LEU A 34 9.27 -31.54 -16.04
N TYR A 35 8.34 -32.50 -16.01
CA TYR A 35 7.14 -32.42 -15.17
C TYR A 35 7.49 -32.42 -13.68
N PHE A 36 8.44 -33.25 -13.24
CA PHE A 36 8.92 -33.24 -11.87
C PHE A 36 9.59 -31.91 -11.52
N PHE A 37 10.42 -31.38 -12.43
CA PHE A 37 11.07 -30.10 -12.26
C PHE A 37 10.08 -28.94 -12.21
N VAL A 38 9.09 -28.92 -13.10
CA VAL A 38 8.01 -27.92 -13.12
C VAL A 38 7.13 -28.06 -11.88
N LEU A 39 6.82 -29.28 -11.43
CA LEU A 39 6.09 -29.54 -10.19
C LEU A 39 6.87 -29.01 -8.98
N LEU A 40 8.18 -29.29 -8.93
CA LEU A 40 9.07 -28.80 -7.87
C LEU A 40 9.11 -27.28 -7.88
N LEU A 41 9.26 -26.64 -9.05
CA LEU A 41 9.20 -25.19 -9.18
C LEU A 41 7.85 -24.61 -8.74
N MET A 42 6.75 -25.28 -9.09
CA MET A 42 5.41 -24.87 -8.68
C MET A 42 5.25 -24.95 -7.16
N ILE A 43 5.74 -26.02 -6.53
CA ILE A 43 5.78 -26.17 -5.07
C ILE A 43 6.65 -25.08 -4.44
N LEU A 44 7.84 -24.81 -4.97
CA LEU A 44 8.71 -23.72 -4.47
C LEU A 44 8.02 -22.36 -4.53
N ILE A 45 7.30 -22.08 -5.63
CA ILE A 45 6.50 -20.85 -5.76
C ILE A 45 5.39 -20.80 -4.71
N LEU A 46 4.66 -21.91 -4.50
CA LEU A 46 3.61 -21.98 -3.48
C LEU A 46 4.18 -21.78 -2.07
N VAL A 47 5.33 -22.38 -1.76
CA VAL A 47 6.01 -22.21 -0.48
C VAL A 47 6.47 -20.76 -0.29
N ASN A 48 7.07 -20.14 -1.31
CA ASN A 48 7.48 -18.74 -1.26
C ASN A 48 6.28 -17.80 -1.10
N LEU A 49 5.16 -18.08 -1.77
CA LEU A 49 3.92 -17.31 -1.63
C LEU A 49 3.33 -17.47 -0.22
N ALA A 50 3.24 -18.70 0.28
CA ALA A 50 2.76 -18.99 1.63
C ALA A 50 3.64 -18.33 2.70
N MET A 51 4.96 -18.39 2.54
CA MET A 51 5.92 -17.71 3.42
C MET A 51 5.71 -16.19 3.40
N THR A 52 5.54 -15.60 2.22
CA THR A 52 5.29 -14.15 2.08
C THR A 52 3.97 -13.76 2.77
N ILE A 53 2.89 -14.51 2.55
CA ILE A 53 1.60 -14.27 3.20
C ILE A 53 1.71 -14.44 4.72
N TRP A 54 2.47 -15.43 5.19
CA TRP A 54 2.71 -15.65 6.62
C TRP A 54 3.48 -14.48 7.25
N ILE A 55 4.50 -13.95 6.57
CA ILE A 55 5.24 -12.75 7.00
C ILE A 55 4.29 -11.54 7.05
N LEU A 56 3.46 -11.34 6.03
CA LEU A 56 2.48 -10.24 6.04
C LEU A 56 1.48 -10.36 7.19
N LYS A 57 1.03 -11.58 7.49
CA LYS A 57 0.13 -11.86 8.61
C LYS A 57 0.81 -11.67 9.98
N VAL A 58 2.05 -12.13 10.15
CA VAL A 58 2.79 -12.00 11.43
C VAL A 58 3.11 -10.55 11.74
N MET A 59 3.32 -9.73 10.70
CA MET A 59 3.49 -8.28 10.82
C MET A 59 2.19 -7.52 11.13
N ASN A 60 1.06 -8.21 11.33
CA ASN A 60 -0.25 -7.62 11.65
C ASN A 60 -0.75 -6.60 10.60
N PHE A 61 -0.39 -6.77 9.32
CA PHE A 61 -0.98 -5.98 8.23
C PHE A 61 -2.40 -6.49 7.93
N THR A 62 -3.36 -6.10 8.76
CA THR A 62 -4.79 -6.30 8.47
C THR A 62 -5.30 -5.10 7.69
N ILE A 63 -5.94 -5.35 6.55
CA ILE A 63 -6.60 -4.33 5.73
C ILE A 63 -7.71 -3.69 6.58
N GLY A 64 -7.46 -2.52 7.15
CA GLY A 64 -8.40 -1.80 8.03
C GLY A 64 -7.81 -1.34 9.37
N ASN A 65 -6.63 -1.85 9.77
CA ASN A 65 -5.97 -1.41 10.99
C ASN A 65 -4.95 -0.31 10.72
N ALA A 66 -4.79 0.61 11.67
CA ALA A 66 -3.71 1.59 11.63
C ALA A 66 -2.35 0.88 11.69
N LEU A 67 -1.40 1.35 10.88
CA LEU A 67 -0.02 0.86 10.94
C LEU A 67 0.65 1.38 12.23
N TYR A 68 0.90 0.50 13.18
CA TYR A 68 1.58 0.85 14.44
C TYR A 68 3.08 0.64 14.31
N PHE A 69 3.83 1.74 14.21
CA PHE A 69 5.29 1.71 14.30
C PHE A 69 5.72 2.00 15.75
N LYS A 70 6.30 1.01 16.43
CA LYS A 70 6.83 1.16 17.80
C LYS A 70 8.34 1.04 17.77
N SER A 71 9.02 1.98 18.42
CA SER A 71 10.47 1.99 18.57
C SER A 71 10.82 2.30 20.03
N ALA A 72 11.87 1.65 20.54
CA ALA A 72 12.44 1.98 21.85
C ALA A 72 13.27 3.27 21.84
N ARG A 73 13.53 3.83 20.65
CA ARG A 73 14.33 5.03 20.39
C ARG A 73 13.56 5.99 19.49
N ASN A 74 14.13 7.17 19.29
CA ASN A 74 13.59 8.20 18.41
C ASN A 74 13.28 7.64 17.02
N VAL A 75 12.16 8.07 16.46
CA VAL A 75 11.75 7.74 15.09
C VAL A 75 11.88 9.00 14.25
N THR A 76 12.60 8.91 13.14
CA THR A 76 12.79 10.04 12.21
C THR A 76 12.26 9.67 10.84
N VAL A 77 11.36 10.50 10.31
CA VAL A 77 10.83 10.40 8.94
C VAL A 77 11.44 11.53 8.12
N ASN A 78 12.23 11.18 7.11
CA ASN A 78 12.85 12.12 6.19
C ASN A 78 12.21 12.00 4.81
N ILE A 79 11.88 13.15 4.22
CA ILE A 79 11.46 13.26 2.82
C ILE A 79 12.63 13.89 2.08
N LEU A 80 13.13 13.20 1.05
CA LEU A 80 14.28 13.62 0.26
C LEU A 80 13.81 14.16 -1.10
N ASN A 81 14.60 15.05 -1.71
CA ASN A 81 14.42 15.45 -3.10
C ASN A 81 15.13 14.47 -4.07
N ASP A 82 15.02 14.74 -5.38
CA ASP A 82 15.69 13.95 -6.43
C ASP A 82 17.23 13.92 -6.31
N GLN A 83 17.80 14.89 -5.61
CA GLN A 83 19.24 14.99 -5.32
C GLN A 83 19.60 14.33 -3.97
N THR A 84 18.69 13.55 -3.37
CA THR A 84 18.86 12.88 -2.06
C THR A 84 19.06 13.83 -0.86
N LYS A 85 18.75 15.12 -1.02
CA LYS A 85 18.77 16.10 0.07
C LYS A 85 17.47 16.05 0.85
N VAL A 86 17.57 16.07 2.18
CA VAL A 86 16.39 16.12 3.07
C VAL A 86 15.67 17.47 2.90
N LEU A 87 14.39 17.41 2.53
CA LEU A 87 13.48 18.54 2.39
C LEU A 87 12.64 18.76 3.64
N THR A 88 12.09 17.67 4.19
CA THR A 88 11.23 17.70 5.37
C THR A 88 11.64 16.57 6.29
N GLN A 89 11.65 16.85 7.59
CA GLN A 89 12.00 15.89 8.62
C GLN A 89 10.97 15.96 9.76
N LEU A 90 10.48 14.79 10.20
CA LEU A 90 9.65 14.65 11.40
C LEU A 90 10.36 13.72 12.37
N VAL A 91 10.72 14.22 13.54
CA VAL A 91 11.38 13.46 14.60
C VAL A 91 10.39 13.26 15.75
N THR A 92 10.08 12.02 16.06
CA THR A 92 9.35 11.63 17.26
C THR A 92 10.34 11.15 18.31
N GLY A 93 10.66 11.99 19.28
CA GLY A 93 11.51 11.65 20.42
C GLY A 93 10.70 11.29 21.67
N PRO A 94 11.36 10.89 22.78
CA PRO A 94 10.69 10.52 24.03
C PRO A 94 10.05 11.71 24.76
N LYS A 95 10.43 12.95 24.44
CA LYS A 95 9.97 14.18 25.11
C LYS A 95 9.12 15.09 24.23
N ALA A 96 9.42 15.11 22.93
CA ALA A 96 8.82 16.04 21.99
C ALA A 96 8.74 15.43 20.59
N VAL A 97 7.86 16.02 19.78
CA VAL A 97 7.80 15.79 18.34
C VAL A 97 8.28 17.07 17.65
N GLU A 98 9.31 16.94 16.84
CA GLU A 98 9.95 18.05 16.13
C GLU A 98 9.69 17.88 14.63
N ALA A 99 9.28 18.96 13.97
CA ALA A 99 9.03 18.98 12.53
C ALA A 99 9.87 20.09 11.89
N TYR A 100 10.63 19.74 10.87
CA TYR A 100 11.45 20.64 10.06
C TYR A 100 10.91 20.63 8.64
N GLY A 101 10.52 21.80 8.14
CA GLY A 101 10.00 21.97 6.80
C GLY A 101 9.49 23.39 6.59
N LYS A 102 9.10 23.71 5.36
CA LYS A 102 8.61 25.06 5.00
C LYS A 102 7.23 25.38 5.58
N ARG A 103 6.42 24.36 5.86
CA ARG A 103 5.05 24.52 6.35
C ARG A 103 4.67 23.33 7.22
N PHE A 104 4.10 23.60 8.38
CA PHE A 104 3.53 22.61 9.29
C PHE A 104 2.08 22.97 9.59
N GLU A 105 1.17 22.02 9.40
CA GLU A 105 -0.27 22.24 9.61
C GLU A 105 -0.86 21.15 10.51
N VAL A 106 -1.76 21.58 11.40
CA VAL A 106 -2.64 20.71 12.18
C VAL A 106 -4.08 21.01 11.77
N LYS A 107 -4.76 19.99 11.26
CA LYS A 107 -6.16 20.07 10.82
C LYS A 107 -7.03 19.09 11.60
N THR A 108 -8.30 19.44 11.75
CA THR A 108 -9.34 18.50 12.21
C THR A 108 -9.60 17.42 11.17
N VAL A 109 -10.30 16.35 11.58
CA VAL A 109 -10.74 15.28 10.67
C VAL A 109 -11.67 15.80 9.55
N SER A 110 -12.39 16.88 9.78
CA SER A 110 -13.23 17.55 8.77
C SER A 110 -12.45 18.51 7.86
N GLY A 111 -11.15 18.67 8.06
CA GLY A 111 -10.27 19.53 7.25
C GLY A 111 -10.14 20.97 7.74
N LYS A 112 -10.85 21.39 8.79
CA LYS A 112 -10.69 22.73 9.40
C LYS A 112 -9.28 22.90 9.97
N LEU A 113 -8.60 24.00 9.61
CA LEU A 113 -7.28 24.38 10.11
C LEU A 113 -7.33 24.76 11.60
N LEU A 114 -6.47 24.16 12.42
CA LEU A 114 -6.32 24.48 13.84
C LEU A 114 -5.03 25.25 14.11
N PHE A 115 -3.95 24.85 13.45
CA PHE A 115 -2.64 25.48 13.57
C PHE A 115 -1.91 25.39 12.23
N SER A 116 -1.25 26.47 11.82
CA SER A 116 -0.31 26.48 10.70
C SER A 116 0.91 27.30 11.08
N ALA A 117 2.09 26.85 10.69
CA ALA A 117 3.32 27.62 10.79
C ALA A 117 4.11 27.50 9.49
N ASP A 118 4.54 28.63 8.95
CA ASP A 118 5.49 28.73 7.84
C ASP A 118 6.45 29.91 8.06
N ASP A 119 7.26 30.22 7.05
CA ASP A 119 8.27 31.30 7.12
C ASP A 119 7.66 32.71 7.25
N SER A 120 6.37 32.87 6.94
CA SER A 120 5.70 34.18 6.89
C SER A 120 4.79 34.44 8.08
N GLU A 121 4.05 33.43 8.53
CA GLU A 121 3.08 33.59 9.61
C GLU A 121 2.83 32.31 10.39
N VAL A 122 2.27 32.49 11.59
CA VAL A 122 1.69 31.41 12.40
C VAL A 122 0.21 31.70 12.59
N VAL A 123 -0.63 30.79 12.13
CA VAL A 123 -2.09 30.92 12.17
C VAL A 123 -2.65 29.95 13.20
N VAL A 124 -3.47 30.45 14.12
CA VAL A 124 -4.20 29.65 15.12
C VAL A 124 -5.70 29.76 14.83
N GLY A 125 -6.29 28.69 14.31
CA GLY A 125 -7.70 28.62 13.88
C GLY A 125 -8.65 28.02 14.92
N ALA A 126 -8.20 27.87 16.16
CA ALA A 126 -9.02 27.33 17.26
C ALA A 126 -10.11 28.32 17.67
N GLU A 127 -11.31 27.83 18.02
CA GLU A 127 -12.43 28.67 18.46
C GLU A 127 -12.17 29.36 19.80
N ARG A 128 -11.37 28.73 20.65
CA ARG A 128 -10.99 29.26 21.96
C ARG A 128 -9.50 29.09 22.14
N LEU A 129 -8.78 30.20 22.20
CA LEU A 129 -7.38 30.25 22.60
C LEU A 129 -7.30 30.66 24.07
N ARG A 130 -6.66 29.84 24.91
CA ARG A 130 -6.38 30.17 26.30
C ARG A 130 -4.88 30.19 26.49
N VAL A 131 -4.36 31.27 27.06
CA VAL A 131 -2.94 31.38 27.39
C VAL A 131 -2.80 31.31 28.90
N LEU A 132 -2.17 30.23 29.37
CA LEU A 132 -2.08 29.87 30.79
C LEU A 132 -0.68 30.11 31.38
N GLY A 133 0.22 30.80 30.66
CA GLY A 133 1.55 31.14 31.17
C GLY A 133 1.44 32.11 32.34
N ALA A 134 2.30 31.96 33.35
CA ALA A 134 2.36 32.85 34.52
C ALA A 134 2.50 34.33 34.12
N GLU A 135 3.20 34.60 33.02
CA GLU A 135 3.43 35.93 32.45
C GLU A 135 2.39 36.35 31.39
N GLY A 136 1.42 35.49 31.08
CA GLY A 136 0.38 35.78 30.07
C GLY A 136 0.92 35.93 28.64
N THR A 137 0.33 36.87 27.88
CA THR A 137 0.75 37.25 26.52
C THR A 137 0.87 38.75 26.40
N VAL A 138 1.92 39.22 25.74
CA VAL A 138 2.09 40.63 25.41
C VAL A 138 1.70 40.86 23.95
N PHE A 139 0.73 41.76 23.72
CA PHE A 139 0.38 42.26 22.39
C PHE A 139 0.89 43.70 22.26
N PRO A 140 1.94 43.97 21.46
CA PRO A 140 2.54 45.30 21.36
C PRO A 140 1.63 46.32 20.67
N LYS A 141 0.56 45.86 20.02
CA LYS A 141 -0.45 46.66 19.33
C LYS A 141 -1.85 46.17 19.69
N SER A 142 -2.86 46.96 19.34
CA SER A 142 -4.27 46.60 19.49
C SER A 142 -4.58 45.28 18.78
N ILE A 143 -5.42 44.45 19.43
CA ILE A 143 -5.98 43.25 18.83
C ILE A 143 -7.19 43.67 18.00
N GLU A 144 -7.21 43.27 16.73
CA GLU A 144 -8.36 43.51 15.86
C GLU A 144 -9.49 42.51 16.18
N THR A 145 -10.72 43.01 16.21
CA THR A 145 -11.92 42.18 16.37
C THR A 145 -12.77 42.27 15.12
N PRO A 146 -13.48 41.19 14.74
CA PRO A 146 -14.54 41.30 13.75
C PRO A 146 -15.59 42.32 14.20
N ASN A 147 -16.39 42.85 13.27
CA ASN A 147 -17.42 43.86 13.56
C ASN A 147 -18.37 43.37 14.67
N VAL A 148 -18.28 43.99 15.85
CA VAL A 148 -19.12 43.67 17.00
C VAL A 148 -20.33 44.61 17.01
N ARG A 149 -21.53 44.07 16.77
CA ARG A 149 -22.79 44.82 16.84
C ARG A 149 -23.74 44.16 17.82
N ALA A 150 -24.42 44.99 18.63
CA ALA A 150 -25.55 44.53 19.42
C ALA A 150 -26.80 44.39 18.54
N ASP A 151 -27.75 43.56 18.97
CA ASP A 151 -29.08 43.57 18.38
C ASP A 151 -29.72 44.95 18.56
N PRO A 152 -30.61 45.39 17.66
CA PRO A 152 -31.38 46.62 17.85
C PRO A 152 -32.04 46.65 19.23
N PHE A 153 -31.94 47.78 19.92
CA PHE A 153 -32.47 48.00 21.28
C PHE A 153 -31.80 47.20 22.41
N LYS A 154 -30.65 46.56 22.17
CA LYS A 154 -29.81 45.98 23.23
C LYS A 154 -28.48 46.71 23.34
N GLU A 155 -28.00 46.88 24.56
CA GLU A 155 -26.65 47.37 24.82
C GLU A 155 -25.62 46.28 24.55
N LEU A 156 -24.46 46.69 24.03
CA LEU A 156 -23.33 45.79 23.87
C LEU A 156 -22.77 45.43 25.26
N ARG A 157 -22.96 44.19 25.69
CA ARG A 157 -22.32 43.67 26.90
C ARG A 157 -20.92 43.20 26.54
N VAL A 158 -19.93 43.91 27.07
CA VAL A 158 -18.49 43.64 26.90
C VAL A 158 -17.99 42.80 28.05
#